data_AF-A0A7C4TQF2-F1
#
_entry.id   AF-A0A7C4TQF2-F1
#
_cell.length_a   1.000
_cell.length_b   1.000
_cell.length_c   1.000
_cell.angle_alpha   90.00
_cell.angle_beta   90.00
_cell.angle_gamma   90.00
#
_symmetry.space_group_name_H-M   'P 1'
#
loop_
_entity.id
_entity.type
_entity.pdbx_description
1 polymer ?
#
loop_
_entity_poly.entity_id
_entity_poly.type
_entity_poly.pdbx_seq_one_letter_code
_entity_poly.pdbx_strand_id
1 'polypeptide(L)'
;MYDYEWILMRRISHNTWSSRVLERLKWYYDVMIDKKPAKFLICRKVGLSDPSLSGYTYEELIDIHNRLSNEFKKLFEGVRDDKLSLKEFKKLEEPKTTYLDVKIELVRRILRSCSLCEWRCGVNRYEVKGVMCRLDTKTYVSSYFLHVGEEPQLIPSGTIFYGSCNFRCVFCQNYEISQVRPYDGVEVNPKELSLIQKYLRESGAKNINHVGGEPTPNILTILESLKLLDVNVPQLWNSNL
;
A
#
# COMPACT_ATOMS: atom_id res chain seq x y z
N MET A 1 -6.85 -27.07 27.15
CA MET A 1 -7.75 -26.84 26.01
C MET A 1 -6.85 -26.43 24.86
N TYR A 2 -6.69 -27.28 23.85
CA TYR A 2 -5.97 -26.88 22.64
C TYR A 2 -6.96 -26.02 21.85
N ASP A 3 -6.70 -24.72 21.76
CA ASP A 3 -7.42 -23.84 20.83
C ASP A 3 -7.02 -24.27 19.42
N TYR A 4 -7.88 -25.06 18.77
CA TYR A 4 -7.75 -25.36 17.36
C TYR A 4 -8.32 -24.18 16.59
N GLU A 5 -7.45 -23.37 16.00
CA GLU A 5 -7.84 -22.30 15.09
C GLU A 5 -8.23 -22.91 13.74
N TRP A 6 -9.53 -22.96 13.46
CA TRP A 6 -10.06 -23.48 12.19
C TRP A 6 -9.92 -22.41 11.10
N ILE A 7 -8.98 -22.60 10.17
CA ILE A 7 -8.83 -21.73 9.00
C ILE A 7 -9.61 -22.32 7.82
N LEU A 8 -10.65 -21.62 7.36
CA LEU A 8 -11.41 -22.01 6.17
C LEU A 8 -10.56 -21.87 4.91
N MET A 9 -10.06 -22.99 4.39
CA MET A 9 -9.27 -23.04 3.16
C MET A 9 -10.15 -23.46 1.98
N ARG A 10 -10.32 -22.57 0.99
CA ARG A 10 -11.03 -22.89 -0.27
C ARG A 10 -10.27 -24.00 -1.00
N ARG A 11 -10.95 -25.10 -1.36
CA ARG A 11 -10.39 -26.34 -1.95
C ARG A 11 -9.47 -26.13 -3.17
N ILE A 12 -9.62 -25.02 -3.90
CA ILE A 12 -8.85 -24.70 -5.12
C ILE A 12 -7.47 -24.11 -4.79
N SER A 13 -7.19 -23.68 -3.55
CA SER A 13 -5.96 -22.94 -3.20
C SER A 13 -4.66 -23.76 -3.30
N HIS A 14 -4.72 -25.09 -3.23
CA HIS A 14 -3.53 -25.95 -3.09
C HIS A 14 -2.74 -26.14 -4.40
N ASN A 15 -3.39 -26.08 -5.57
CA ASN A 15 -2.75 -26.26 -6.89
C ASN A 15 -2.61 -24.94 -7.67
N THR A 16 -2.59 -23.80 -6.98
CA THR A 16 -2.64 -22.47 -7.59
C THR A 16 -1.29 -21.98 -8.13
N TRP A 17 -0.19 -22.51 -7.60
CA TRP A 17 1.18 -22.13 -7.94
C TRP A 17 1.79 -23.05 -9.01
N SER A 18 1.11 -23.20 -10.14
CA SER A 18 1.70 -23.89 -11.30
C SER A 18 2.95 -23.16 -11.79
N SER A 19 3.78 -23.83 -12.58
CA SER A 19 5.01 -23.24 -13.15
C SER A 19 4.75 -21.90 -13.85
N ARG A 20 3.68 -21.82 -14.64
CA ARG A 20 3.25 -20.59 -15.33
C ARG A 20 2.84 -19.47 -14.38
N VAL A 21 2.17 -19.79 -13.27
CA VAL A 21 1.77 -18.78 -12.27
C VAL A 21 3.00 -18.27 -11.52
N LEU A 22 3.88 -19.18 -11.11
CA LEU A 22 5.14 -18.82 -10.47
C LEU A 22 6.01 -17.95 -11.38
N GLU A 23 6.06 -18.23 -12.68
CA GLU A 23 6.78 -17.38 -13.65
C GLU A 23 6.27 -15.93 -13.64
N ARG A 24 4.95 -15.73 -13.65
CA ARG A 24 4.33 -14.40 -13.73
C ARG A 24 4.29 -13.65 -12.40
N LEU A 25 4.09 -14.38 -11.30
CA LEU A 25 3.93 -13.81 -9.95
C LEU A 25 5.14 -14.09 -9.05
N LYS A 26 6.31 -14.40 -9.64
CA LYS A 26 7.51 -14.81 -8.91
C LYS A 26 7.85 -13.90 -7.74
N TRP A 27 7.91 -12.59 -8.01
CA TRP A 27 8.28 -11.62 -6.98
C TRP A 27 7.24 -11.57 -5.85
N TYR A 28 5.95 -11.58 -6.19
CA TYR A 28 4.88 -11.63 -5.20
C TYR A 28 5.02 -12.88 -4.33
N TYR A 29 5.20 -14.04 -4.95
CA TYR A 29 5.36 -15.32 -4.26
C TYR A 29 6.57 -15.29 -3.32
N ASP A 30 7.74 -14.87 -3.82
CA ASP A 30 8.97 -14.84 -3.04
C ASP A 30 8.88 -13.86 -1.85
N VAL A 31 8.14 -12.75 -1.96
CA VAL A 31 7.87 -11.85 -0.82
C VAL A 31 6.87 -12.46 0.15
N MET A 32 5.79 -13.08 -0.36
CA MET A 32 4.74 -13.74 0.43
C MET A 32 5.32 -14.81 1.38
N ILE A 33 6.32 -15.57 0.92
CA ILE A 33 7.01 -16.60 1.71
C ILE A 33 8.26 -16.10 2.43
N ASP A 34 8.44 -14.78 2.56
CA ASP A 34 9.57 -14.13 3.24
C ASP A 34 10.97 -14.42 2.68
N LYS A 35 11.06 -14.90 1.43
CA LYS A 35 12.33 -15.12 0.72
C LYS A 35 12.93 -13.81 0.20
N LYS A 36 12.09 -12.85 -0.16
CA LYS A 36 12.50 -11.53 -0.67
C LYS A 36 11.81 -10.41 0.12
N PRO A 37 12.42 -9.21 0.24
CA PRO A 37 11.79 -8.10 0.92
C PRO A 37 10.73 -7.44 0.03
N ALA A 38 9.66 -6.93 0.65
CA ALA A 38 8.64 -6.14 -0.02
C ALA A 38 9.24 -4.84 -0.59
N LYS A 39 8.67 -4.34 -1.69
CA LYS A 39 9.21 -3.17 -2.39
C LYS A 39 9.26 -1.91 -1.53
N PHE A 40 8.33 -1.72 -0.60
CA PHE A 40 8.35 -0.57 0.30
C PHE A 40 9.53 -0.63 1.28
N LEU A 41 9.98 -1.83 1.69
CA LEU A 41 11.19 -1.99 2.49
C LEU A 41 12.45 -1.66 1.69
N ILE A 42 12.49 -2.03 0.40
CA ILE A 42 13.58 -1.64 -0.51
C ILE A 42 13.59 -0.11 -0.71
N CYS A 43 12.41 0.49 -0.87
CA CYS A 43 12.24 1.94 -1.00
C CYS A 43 12.83 2.71 0.18
N ARG A 44 12.77 2.13 1.40
CA ARG A 44 13.35 2.71 2.61
C ARG A 44 14.88 2.68 2.64
N LYS A 45 15.55 1.83 1.85
CA LYS A 45 17.02 1.72 1.79
C LYS A 45 17.67 2.68 0.77
N VAL A 46 16.85 3.44 0.06
CA VAL A 46 17.29 4.44 -0.93
C VAL A 46 16.84 5.80 -0.44
N GLY A 47 17.64 6.85 -0.65
CA GLY A 47 17.29 8.16 -0.11
C GLY A 47 18.38 9.21 -0.21
N LEU A 48 18.27 10.23 0.64
CA LEU A 48 19.12 11.40 0.67
C LEU A 48 19.88 11.47 1.99
N SER A 49 21.04 12.11 1.94
CA SER A 49 21.77 12.52 3.14
C SER A 49 21.12 13.71 3.86
N ASP A 50 20.38 14.54 3.11
CA ASP A 50 19.64 15.70 3.64
C ASP A 50 18.50 15.23 4.58
N PRO A 51 18.43 15.71 5.83
CA PRO A 51 17.38 15.33 6.77
C PRO A 51 16.02 16.02 6.52
N SER A 52 15.91 17.03 5.67
CA SER A 52 14.66 17.77 5.46
C SER A 52 14.29 17.92 3.99
N LEU A 53 12.98 17.84 3.70
CA LEU A 53 12.43 18.06 2.35
C LEU A 53 11.77 19.44 2.19
N SER A 54 11.67 20.24 3.26
CA SER A 54 10.93 21.51 3.26
C SER A 54 11.55 22.59 2.39
N GLY A 55 12.87 22.53 2.15
CA GLY A 55 13.60 23.52 1.36
C GLY A 55 13.46 23.36 -0.15
N TYR A 56 13.00 22.21 -0.64
CA TYR A 56 12.91 21.92 -2.08
C TYR A 56 11.61 22.44 -2.67
N THR A 57 11.65 22.90 -3.92
CA THR A 57 10.47 23.18 -4.75
C THR A 57 9.79 21.88 -5.19
N TYR A 58 8.61 21.97 -5.81
CA TYR A 58 7.91 20.77 -6.29
C TYR A 58 8.69 20.10 -7.43
N GLU A 59 9.23 20.91 -8.33
CA GLU A 59 10.02 20.50 -9.48
C GLU A 59 11.32 19.80 -9.03
N GLU A 60 12.02 20.38 -8.04
CA GLU A 60 13.20 19.76 -7.45
C GLU A 60 12.89 18.41 -6.79
N LEU A 61 11.75 18.27 -6.11
CA LEU A 61 11.33 17.00 -5.54
C LEU A 61 11.01 15.95 -6.62
N ILE A 62 10.48 16.36 -7.78
CA ILE A 62 10.27 15.46 -8.92
C ILE A 62 11.60 14.98 -9.48
N ASP A 63 12.59 15.87 -9.63
CA ASP A 63 13.94 15.48 -10.09
C ASP A 63 14.62 14.53 -9.10
N ILE A 64 14.51 14.81 -7.81
CA ILE A 64 14.96 13.91 -6.74
C ILE A 64 14.25 12.56 -6.84
N HIS A 65 12.93 12.55 -7.00
CA HIS A 65 12.16 11.30 -7.11
C HIS A 65 12.62 10.47 -8.31
N ASN A 66 12.83 11.10 -9.47
CA ASN A 66 13.30 10.42 -10.67
C ASN A 66 14.70 9.81 -10.48
N ARG A 67 15.61 10.54 -9.83
CA ARG A 67 16.94 10.02 -9.48
C ARG A 67 16.85 8.84 -8.53
N LEU A 68 16.13 8.98 -7.41
CA LEU A 68 15.95 7.91 -6.43
C LEU A 68 15.19 6.71 -7.00
N SER A 69 14.31 6.91 -7.98
CA SER A 69 13.67 5.83 -8.74
C SER A 69 14.69 4.96 -9.47
N ASN A 70 15.72 5.57 -10.06
CA ASN A 70 16.79 4.83 -10.73
C ASN A 70 17.69 4.09 -9.72
N GLU A 71 17.99 4.69 -8.58
CA GLU A 71 18.72 4.02 -7.48
C GLU A 71 17.92 2.85 -6.91
N PHE A 72 16.61 3.04 -6.69
CA PHE A 72 15.68 2.00 -6.30
C PHE A 72 15.67 0.83 -7.29
N LYS A 73 15.58 1.11 -8.59
CA LYS A 73 15.61 0.06 -9.63
C LYS A 73 16.89 -0.77 -9.54
N LYS A 74 18.06 -0.14 -9.41
CA LYS A 74 19.34 -0.84 -9.27
C LYS A 74 19.37 -1.75 -8.03
N LEU A 75 18.95 -1.24 -6.88
CA LEU A 75 18.90 -2.04 -5.65
C LEU A 75 17.89 -3.19 -5.77
N PHE A 76 16.70 -2.91 -6.32
CA PHE A 76 15.66 -3.91 -6.57
C PHE A 76 16.15 -5.02 -7.49
N GLU A 77 16.84 -4.70 -8.59
CA GLU A 77 17.42 -5.68 -9.51
C GLU A 77 18.50 -6.53 -8.82
N GLY A 78 19.36 -5.91 -8.00
CA GLY A 78 20.34 -6.65 -7.19
C GLY A 78 19.71 -7.67 -6.24
N VAL A 79 18.62 -7.29 -5.56
CA VAL A 79 17.86 -8.20 -4.69
C VAL A 79 17.11 -9.25 -5.51
N ARG A 80 16.49 -8.87 -6.63
CA ARG A 80 15.74 -9.78 -7.51
C ARG A 80 16.62 -10.87 -8.09
N ASP A 81 17.80 -10.50 -8.56
CA ASP A 81 18.72 -11.39 -9.27
C ASP A 81 19.70 -12.09 -8.31
N ASP A 82 19.40 -12.09 -7.00
CA ASP A 82 20.18 -12.76 -5.93
C ASP A 82 21.63 -12.29 -5.80
N LYS A 83 21.97 -11.12 -6.33
CA LYS A 83 23.28 -10.46 -6.16
C LYS A 83 23.45 -9.86 -4.75
N LEU A 84 22.34 -9.62 -4.06
CA LEU A 84 22.29 -9.19 -2.67
C LEU A 84 21.37 -10.12 -1.89
N SER A 85 21.93 -10.89 -0.95
CA SER A 85 21.13 -11.78 -0.12
C SER A 85 20.21 -11.01 0.82
N LEU A 86 19.13 -11.64 1.29
CA LEU A 86 18.21 -11.02 2.25
C LEU A 86 18.93 -10.61 3.55
N LYS A 87 19.94 -11.38 3.97
CA LYS A 87 20.74 -11.09 5.17
C LYS A 87 21.59 -9.84 4.99
N GLU A 88 22.19 -9.66 3.81
CA GLU A 88 22.95 -8.45 3.49
C GLU A 88 22.04 -7.25 3.31
N PHE A 89 20.90 -7.42 2.61
CA PHE A 89 19.89 -6.38 2.47
C PHE A 89 19.41 -5.83 3.82
N LYS A 90 19.13 -6.72 4.80
CA LYS A 90 18.70 -6.31 6.14
C LYS A 90 19.75 -5.50 6.89
N LYS A 91 21.04 -5.62 6.55
CA LYS A 91 22.13 -4.86 7.17
C LYS A 91 22.33 -3.48 6.54
N LEU A 92 21.70 -3.18 5.41
CA LEU A 92 21.79 -1.85 4.80
C LEU A 92 21.20 -0.81 5.76
N GLU A 93 21.95 0.27 5.96
CA GLU A 93 21.48 1.41 6.73
C GLU A 93 20.32 2.11 6.02
N GLU A 94 19.41 2.69 6.81
CA GLU A 94 18.38 3.57 6.27
C GLU A 94 18.91 5.00 6.24
N PRO A 95 18.82 5.69 5.08
CA PRO A 95 19.15 7.10 5.01
C PRO A 95 18.20 7.91 5.88
N LYS A 96 18.64 9.12 6.26
CA LYS A 96 17.84 10.04 7.09
C LYS A 96 16.49 10.37 6.44
N THR A 97 16.52 10.60 5.13
CA THR A 97 15.33 10.83 4.31
C THR A 97 15.27 9.76 3.25
N THR A 98 14.25 8.92 3.28
CA THR A 98 14.10 7.80 2.37
C THR A 98 13.39 8.20 1.06
N TYR A 99 13.45 7.35 0.05
CA TYR A 99 12.68 7.54 -1.18
C TYR A 99 11.16 7.51 -0.89
N LEU A 100 10.74 6.78 0.14
CA LEU A 100 9.36 6.79 0.60
C LEU A 100 8.96 8.16 1.19
N ASP A 101 9.86 8.84 1.90
CA ASP A 101 9.65 10.20 2.41
C ASP A 101 9.42 11.20 1.29
N VAL A 102 10.23 11.12 0.23
CA VAL A 102 10.05 11.98 -0.97
C VAL A 102 8.68 11.75 -1.60
N LYS A 103 8.22 10.50 -1.72
CA LYS A 103 6.88 10.19 -2.23
C LYS A 103 5.78 10.76 -1.34
N ILE A 104 5.91 10.64 -0.02
CA ILE A 104 4.95 11.19 0.95
C ILE A 104 4.87 12.71 0.82
N GLU A 105 6.02 13.39 0.75
CA GLU A 105 6.06 14.85 0.60
C GLU A 105 5.44 15.31 -0.73
N LEU A 106 5.73 14.61 -1.83
CA LEU A 106 5.06 14.89 -3.11
C LEU A 106 3.55 14.74 -3.01
N VAL A 107 3.05 13.67 -2.36
CA VAL A 107 1.61 13.50 -2.15
C VAL A 107 1.02 14.63 -1.31
N ARG A 108 1.69 15.06 -0.24
CA ARG A 108 1.25 16.21 0.56
C ARG A 108 1.11 17.48 -0.28
N ARG A 109 2.04 17.71 -1.21
CA ARG A 109 1.97 18.85 -2.14
C ARG A 109 0.85 18.69 -3.17
N ILE A 110 0.68 17.50 -3.72
CA ILE A 110 -0.44 17.18 -4.63
C ILE A 110 -1.78 17.45 -3.94
N LEU A 111 -1.93 17.15 -2.65
CA LEU A 111 -3.19 17.39 -1.92
C LEU A 111 -3.56 18.87 -1.79
N ARG A 112 -2.61 19.81 -1.91
CA ARG A 112 -2.90 21.26 -1.89
C ARG A 112 -3.61 21.75 -3.16
N SER A 113 -3.46 21.03 -4.27
CA SER A 113 -4.21 21.22 -5.51
C SER A 113 -4.48 19.84 -6.11
N CYS A 114 -5.51 19.18 -5.56
CA CYS A 114 -5.68 17.74 -5.66
C CYS A 114 -5.82 17.24 -7.10
N SER A 115 -4.88 16.40 -7.52
CA SER A 115 -4.83 15.72 -8.82
C SER A 115 -4.69 14.18 -8.71
N LEU A 116 -5.04 13.60 -7.56
CA LEU A 116 -4.87 12.16 -7.29
C LEU A 116 -5.73 11.22 -8.15
N CYS A 117 -6.77 11.72 -8.82
CA CYS A 117 -7.61 10.91 -9.71
C CYS A 117 -7.95 11.69 -10.97
N GLU A 118 -8.55 11.01 -11.95
CA GLU A 118 -8.86 11.59 -13.27
C GLU A 118 -9.79 12.81 -13.22
N TRP A 119 -10.53 13.02 -12.13
CA TRP A 119 -11.31 14.25 -11.94
C TRP A 119 -10.44 15.50 -11.78
N ARG A 120 -9.18 15.34 -11.35
CA ARG A 120 -8.19 16.42 -11.17
C ARG A 120 -8.80 17.68 -10.54
N CYS A 121 -9.54 17.50 -9.45
CA CYS A 121 -10.45 18.51 -8.94
C CYS A 121 -9.80 19.81 -8.45
N GLY A 122 -8.48 19.83 -8.25
CA GLY A 122 -7.72 21.05 -7.92
C GLY A 122 -7.98 21.64 -6.53
N VAL A 123 -8.87 21.04 -5.74
CA VAL A 123 -9.17 21.54 -4.38
C VAL A 123 -8.00 21.29 -3.43
N ASN A 124 -7.86 22.17 -2.44
CA ASN A 124 -6.96 21.96 -1.32
C ASN A 124 -7.60 21.02 -0.30
N ARG A 125 -7.15 19.75 -0.25
CA ARG A 125 -7.69 18.72 0.67
C ARG A 125 -7.38 18.96 2.15
N TYR A 126 -6.52 19.92 2.47
CA TYR A 126 -6.30 20.36 3.86
C TYR A 126 -7.36 21.35 4.35
N GLU A 127 -8.10 21.98 3.44
CA GLU A 127 -9.12 22.98 3.77
C GLU A 127 -10.53 22.45 3.54
N VAL A 128 -10.72 21.69 2.46
CA VAL A 128 -12.03 21.19 2.03
C VAL A 128 -11.95 19.74 1.56
N LYS A 129 -13.10 19.06 1.50
CA LYS A 129 -13.19 17.71 0.94
C LYS A 129 -13.06 17.73 -0.60
N GLY A 130 -12.49 16.65 -1.15
CA GLY A 130 -12.45 16.41 -2.59
C GLY A 130 -13.86 16.35 -3.22
N VAL A 131 -13.97 16.73 -4.50
CA VAL A 131 -15.27 16.87 -5.16
C VAL A 131 -16.00 15.53 -5.29
N MET A 132 -15.41 14.59 -6.03
CA MET A 132 -16.06 13.29 -6.27
C MET A 132 -15.78 12.28 -5.17
N CYS A 133 -14.53 12.21 -4.70
CA CYS A 133 -14.17 11.29 -3.62
C CYS A 133 -14.72 11.72 -2.26
N ARG A 134 -15.15 12.97 -2.07
CA ARG A 134 -15.72 13.48 -0.80
C ARG A 134 -14.82 13.28 0.43
N LEU A 135 -13.51 13.17 0.24
CA LEU A 135 -12.55 12.99 1.34
C LEU A 135 -11.65 14.23 1.48
N ASP A 136 -11.38 14.64 2.71
CA ASP A 136 -10.29 15.56 3.10
C ASP A 136 -9.00 14.73 3.31
N THR A 137 -8.08 15.09 4.17
CA THR A 137 -6.87 14.27 4.44
C THR A 137 -7.10 13.07 5.34
N LYS A 138 -8.30 12.90 5.91
CA LYS A 138 -8.62 11.78 6.80
C LYS A 138 -8.92 10.51 6.01
N THR A 139 -8.56 9.38 6.58
CA THR A 139 -8.82 8.05 6.04
C THR A 139 -9.80 7.32 6.95
N TYR A 140 -10.82 6.71 6.36
CA TYR A 140 -11.82 5.92 7.08
C TYR A 140 -11.72 4.46 6.63
N VAL A 141 -11.50 3.55 7.56
CA VAL A 141 -11.51 2.10 7.31
C VAL A 141 -12.86 1.56 7.74
N SER A 142 -13.66 1.10 6.78
CA SER A 142 -14.97 0.50 7.04
C SER A 142 -14.84 -0.88 7.68
N SER A 143 -13.91 -1.70 7.19
CA SER A 143 -13.61 -3.02 7.76
C SER A 143 -12.25 -3.52 7.29
N TYR A 144 -11.70 -4.49 8.02
CA TYR A 144 -10.50 -5.23 7.63
C TYR A 144 -10.59 -6.68 8.10
N PHE A 145 -10.19 -7.64 7.27
CA PHE A 145 -10.30 -9.08 7.57
C PHE A 145 -9.49 -9.94 6.60
N LEU A 146 -9.35 -11.23 6.93
CA LEU A 146 -8.79 -12.24 6.02
C LEU A 146 -9.82 -12.65 4.96
N HIS A 147 -9.71 -12.08 3.77
CA HIS A 147 -10.64 -12.34 2.68
C HIS A 147 -10.27 -13.61 1.90
N VAL A 148 -11.20 -14.56 1.86
CA VAL A 148 -11.08 -15.84 1.13
C VAL A 148 -11.83 -15.84 -0.21
N GLY A 149 -12.40 -14.70 -0.61
CA GLY A 149 -13.16 -14.51 -1.84
C GLY A 149 -12.34 -14.00 -3.03
N GLU A 150 -11.08 -13.60 -2.84
CA GLU A 150 -10.17 -13.16 -3.92
C GLU A 150 -9.72 -14.31 -4.83
N GLU A 151 -8.89 -14.00 -5.83
CA GLU A 151 -8.24 -14.99 -6.67
C GLU A 151 -7.48 -16.03 -5.85
N PRO A 152 -7.46 -17.31 -6.26
CA PRO A 152 -6.90 -18.41 -5.48
C PRO A 152 -5.45 -18.21 -5.00
N GLN A 153 -4.63 -17.46 -5.73
CA GLN A 153 -3.24 -17.16 -5.39
C GLN A 153 -3.12 -16.16 -4.23
N LEU A 154 -4.13 -15.29 -4.05
CA LEU A 154 -4.12 -14.19 -3.09
C LEU A 154 -4.71 -14.58 -1.74
N ILE A 155 -5.55 -15.61 -1.69
CA ILE A 155 -6.30 -16.00 -0.49
C ILE A 155 -5.48 -16.83 0.52
N PRO A 156 -5.59 -16.59 1.84
CA PRO A 156 -6.31 -15.49 2.46
C PRO A 156 -5.60 -14.14 2.21
N SER A 157 -6.38 -13.16 1.76
CA SER A 157 -5.89 -11.81 1.46
C SER A 157 -6.17 -10.89 2.64
N GLY A 158 -5.19 -10.11 3.08
CA GLY A 158 -5.37 -9.14 4.17
C GLY A 158 -6.08 -7.91 3.63
N THR A 159 -7.40 -7.97 3.59
CA THR A 159 -8.23 -6.97 2.91
C THR A 159 -8.55 -5.83 3.86
N ILE A 160 -8.35 -4.60 3.39
CA ILE A 160 -8.73 -3.36 4.09
C ILE A 160 -9.69 -2.60 3.18
N PHE A 161 -10.93 -2.42 3.61
CA PHE A 161 -11.96 -1.66 2.90
C PHE A 161 -11.98 -0.20 3.35
N TYR A 162 -11.59 0.71 2.47
CA TYR A 162 -11.68 2.15 2.68
C TYR A 162 -13.09 2.70 2.41
N GLY A 163 -13.44 3.75 3.13
CA GLY A 163 -14.64 4.53 2.89
C GLY A 163 -14.47 5.50 1.72
N SER A 164 -15.57 5.76 1.03
CA SER A 164 -15.68 6.68 -0.11
C SER A 164 -14.96 6.30 -1.40
N CYS A 165 -15.53 6.69 -2.55
CA CYS A 165 -14.96 6.43 -3.87
C CYS A 165 -15.07 7.67 -4.76
N ASN A 166 -14.08 7.87 -5.62
CA ASN A 166 -14.05 8.89 -6.67
C ASN A 166 -14.94 8.55 -7.87
N PHE A 167 -15.45 7.31 -8.00
CA PHE A 167 -16.35 6.86 -9.07
C PHE A 167 -17.74 6.54 -8.51
N ARG A 168 -18.76 6.46 -9.38
CA ARG A 168 -20.15 6.15 -9.02
C ARG A 168 -20.74 5.06 -9.93
N CYS A 169 -20.10 3.89 -9.93
CA CYS A 169 -20.53 2.76 -10.74
C CYS A 169 -21.96 2.32 -10.36
N VAL A 170 -22.84 2.21 -11.34
CA VAL A 170 -24.24 1.76 -11.14
C VAL A 170 -24.35 0.33 -10.60
N PHE A 171 -23.30 -0.46 -10.77
CA PHE A 171 -23.17 -1.86 -10.33
C PHE A 171 -22.20 -2.04 -9.14
N CYS A 172 -21.92 -0.97 -8.38
CA CYS A 172 -20.93 -1.04 -7.30
C CYS A 172 -21.37 -2.03 -6.20
N GLN A 173 -20.60 -3.11 -6.00
CA GLN A 173 -20.86 -4.07 -4.91
C GLN A 173 -20.65 -3.43 -3.52
N ASN A 174 -19.73 -2.46 -3.43
CA ASN A 174 -19.41 -1.72 -2.22
C ASN A 174 -20.11 -0.35 -2.19
N TYR A 175 -21.32 -0.24 -2.77
CA TYR A 175 -22.04 1.03 -2.89
C TYR A 175 -22.30 1.70 -1.54
N GLU A 176 -22.61 0.91 -0.51
CA GLU A 176 -22.88 1.43 0.83
C GLU A 176 -21.66 2.20 1.39
N ILE A 177 -20.50 1.56 1.46
CA ILE A 177 -19.28 2.16 2.03
C ILE A 177 -18.65 3.22 1.10
N SER A 178 -18.98 3.21 -0.19
CA SER A 178 -18.42 4.14 -1.17
C SER A 178 -19.28 5.38 -1.38
N GLN A 179 -20.61 5.23 -1.38
CA GLN A 179 -21.56 6.26 -1.78
C GLN A 179 -22.48 6.73 -0.67
N VAL A 180 -23.03 5.82 0.14
CA VAL A 180 -24.09 6.09 1.12
C VAL A 180 -23.52 6.49 2.48
N ARG A 181 -22.58 5.69 2.99
CA ARG A 181 -21.99 5.77 4.33
C ARG A 181 -20.46 5.84 4.28
N PRO A 182 -19.87 6.79 3.54
CA PRO A 182 -18.42 6.84 3.33
C PRO A 182 -17.58 7.12 4.58
N TYR A 183 -18.21 7.57 5.67
CA TYR A 183 -17.52 7.95 6.92
C TYR A 183 -17.95 7.11 8.12
N ASP A 184 -18.80 6.09 7.95
CA ASP A 184 -19.30 5.26 9.06
C ASP A 184 -18.24 4.25 9.57
N GLY A 185 -17.10 4.15 8.87
CA GLY A 185 -15.94 3.39 9.33
C GLY A 185 -15.15 4.10 10.44
N VAL A 186 -14.06 3.45 10.88
CA VAL A 186 -13.15 4.04 11.87
C VAL A 186 -12.20 5.00 11.16
N GLU A 187 -12.13 6.25 11.63
CA GLU A 187 -11.07 7.18 11.21
C GLU A 187 -9.73 6.64 11.72
N VAL A 188 -8.79 6.39 10.81
CA VAL A 188 -7.47 5.83 11.15
C VAL A 188 -6.34 6.77 10.75
N ASN A 189 -5.37 6.89 11.64
CA ASN A 189 -4.09 7.54 11.36
C ASN A 189 -3.06 6.51 10.79
N PRO A 190 -1.89 6.97 10.30
CA PRO A 190 -0.89 6.07 9.70
C PRO A 190 -0.40 4.95 10.62
N LYS A 191 -0.31 5.20 11.93
CA LYS A 191 0.13 4.21 12.92
C LYS A 191 -0.94 3.13 13.14
N GLU A 192 -2.21 3.54 13.25
CA GLU A 192 -3.32 2.60 13.36
C GLU A 192 -3.43 1.73 12.10
N LEU A 193 -3.28 2.34 10.92
CA LEU A 193 -3.28 1.60 9.67
C LEU A 193 -2.08 0.64 9.56
N SER A 194 -0.89 0.99 10.06
CA SER A 194 0.25 0.06 10.07
C SER A 194 0.04 -1.11 11.03
N LEU A 195 -0.62 -0.87 12.17
CA LEU A 195 -1.00 -1.93 13.12
C LEU A 195 -2.06 -2.88 12.52
N ILE A 196 -3.06 -2.36 11.80
CA ILE A 196 -4.04 -3.19 11.07
C ILE A 196 -3.33 -4.09 10.05
N GLN A 197 -2.42 -3.53 9.25
CA GLN A 197 -1.65 -4.30 8.26
C GLN A 197 -0.78 -5.38 8.92
N LYS A 198 -0.11 -5.04 10.02
CA LYS A 198 0.69 -5.99 10.80
C LYS A 198 -0.16 -7.13 11.33
N TYR A 199 -1.28 -6.80 11.97
CA TYR A 199 -2.24 -7.77 12.48
C TYR A 199 -2.71 -8.74 11.39
N LEU A 200 -3.09 -8.23 10.21
CA LEU A 200 -3.52 -9.08 9.10
C LEU A 200 -2.41 -10.02 8.63
N ARG A 201 -1.18 -9.53 8.49
CA ARG A 201 -0.02 -10.35 8.12
C ARG A 201 0.26 -11.45 9.16
N GLU A 202 0.28 -11.09 10.44
CA GLU A 202 0.52 -12.02 11.55
C GLU A 202 -0.61 -13.05 11.70
N SER A 203 -1.84 -12.68 11.33
CA SER A 203 -3.00 -13.59 11.29
C SER A 203 -3.01 -14.52 10.07
N GLY A 204 -1.97 -14.50 9.22
CA GLY A 204 -1.82 -15.42 8.10
C GLY A 204 -2.17 -14.86 6.72
N ALA A 205 -2.40 -13.54 6.59
CA ALA A 205 -2.60 -12.94 5.28
C ALA A 205 -1.37 -13.12 4.37
N LYS A 206 -1.61 -13.52 3.12
CA LYS A 206 -0.58 -13.63 2.08
C LYS A 206 -0.10 -12.28 1.55
N ASN A 207 -0.92 -11.26 1.70
CA ASN A 207 -0.69 -9.90 1.22
C ASN A 207 -1.57 -8.91 1.99
N ILE A 208 -1.30 -7.62 1.83
CA ILE A 208 -2.21 -6.53 2.19
C ILE A 208 -2.89 -6.04 0.92
N ASN A 209 -4.21 -6.11 0.86
CA ASN A 209 -5.03 -5.66 -0.26
C ASN A 209 -5.75 -4.37 0.11
N HIS A 210 -5.29 -3.26 -0.46
CA HIS A 210 -5.94 -1.97 -0.34
C HIS A 210 -7.11 -1.90 -1.31
N VAL A 211 -8.33 -1.87 -0.78
CA VAL A 211 -9.58 -1.93 -1.55
C VAL A 211 -10.68 -1.14 -0.86
N GLY A 212 -11.90 -1.10 -1.41
CA GLY A 212 -13.06 -0.49 -0.77
C GLY A 212 -13.14 0.97 -1.08
N GLY A 213 -14.36 1.40 -1.40
CA GLY A 213 -14.55 2.68 -2.06
C GLY A 213 -13.56 2.81 -3.21
N GLU A 214 -12.54 3.65 -3.04
CA GLU A 214 -11.30 3.56 -3.79
C GLU A 214 -10.08 3.94 -2.87
N PRO A 215 -8.95 3.21 -2.93
CA PRO A 215 -7.77 3.45 -2.05
C PRO A 215 -6.89 4.68 -2.37
N THR A 216 -6.81 5.15 -3.61
CA THR A 216 -6.03 6.30 -4.12
C THR A 216 -6.31 7.63 -3.40
N PRO A 217 -7.56 8.05 -3.11
CA PRO A 217 -7.82 9.18 -2.21
C PRO A 217 -7.19 9.05 -0.83
N ASN A 218 -6.90 7.83 -0.35
CA ASN A 218 -6.32 7.53 0.96
C ASN A 218 -4.79 7.31 0.90
N ILE A 219 -4.16 7.55 -0.25
CA ILE A 219 -2.74 7.23 -0.52
C ILE A 219 -1.76 7.87 0.47
N LEU A 220 -2.06 9.07 1.01
CA LEU A 220 -1.19 9.72 1.99
C LEU A 220 -1.05 8.87 3.25
N THR A 221 -2.17 8.51 3.88
CA THR A 221 -2.19 7.67 5.09
C THR A 221 -1.59 6.30 4.82
N ILE A 222 -1.84 5.73 3.63
CA ILE A 222 -1.27 4.44 3.25
C ILE A 222 0.26 4.52 3.14
N LEU A 223 0.82 5.48 2.39
CA LEU A 223 2.27 5.61 2.28
C LEU A 223 2.95 5.92 3.63
N GLU A 224 2.34 6.77 4.45
CA GLU A 224 2.84 7.05 5.79
C GLU A 224 2.80 5.80 6.68
N SER A 225 1.78 4.95 6.54
CA SER A 225 1.71 3.67 7.29
C SER A 225 2.83 2.70 6.89
N LEU A 226 3.25 2.69 5.62
CA LEU A 226 4.33 1.84 5.13
C LEU A 226 5.70 2.23 5.71
N LYS A 227 5.88 3.48 6.16
CA LYS A 227 7.07 3.86 6.94
C LYS A 227 7.12 3.17 8.30
N LEU A 228 5.96 2.98 8.91
CA LEU A 228 5.80 2.43 10.26
C LEU A 228 5.65 0.91 10.25
N LEU A 229 5.29 0.33 9.11
CA LEU A 229 5.13 -1.11 8.93
C LEU A 229 6.49 -1.82 8.98
N ASP A 230 6.63 -2.74 9.93
CA ASP A 230 7.86 -3.49 10.21
C ASP A 230 7.80 -4.96 9.76
N VAL A 231 6.65 -5.40 9.23
CA VAL A 231 6.48 -6.74 8.67
C VAL A 231 6.72 -6.78 7.17
N ASN A 232 7.31 -7.87 6.70
CA ASN A 232 7.47 -8.13 5.28
C ASN A 232 6.19 -8.73 4.71
N VAL A 233 5.54 -8.02 3.78
CA VAL A 233 4.28 -8.46 3.18
C VAL A 233 4.06 -7.81 1.81
N PRO A 234 3.62 -8.56 0.78
CA PRO A 234 3.23 -7.99 -0.50
C PRO A 234 2.10 -6.97 -0.35
N GLN A 235 2.15 -5.90 -1.12
CA GLN A 235 1.12 -4.88 -1.19
C GLN A 235 0.35 -5.05 -2.50
N LEU A 236 -0.97 -5.13 -2.43
CA LEU A 236 -1.88 -5.18 -3.56
C LEU A 236 -2.76 -3.93 -3.58
N TRP A 237 -3.06 -3.49 -4.80
CA TRP A 237 -3.80 -2.27 -5.06
C TRP A 237 -5.00 -2.61 -5.94
N ASN A 238 -6.20 -2.59 -5.35
CA ASN A 238 -7.44 -2.78 -6.09
C ASN A 238 -8.11 -1.43 -6.30
N SER A 239 -7.90 -0.89 -7.49
CA SER A 239 -8.23 0.49 -7.86
C SER A 239 -9.05 0.53 -9.14
N ASN A 240 -9.78 1.63 -9.34
CA ASN A 240 -10.51 1.93 -10.56
C ASN A 240 -9.71 2.77 -11.58
N LEU A 241 -8.41 2.97 -11.33
CA LEU A 241 -7.46 3.70 -12.18
C LEU A 241 -6.31 2.80 -12.65
#